data_AF-A0A8T5FBK2-F1
#
_entry.id   AF-A0A8T5FBK2-F1
#
_cell.length_a   1.000
_cell.length_b   1.000
_cell.length_c   1.000
_cell.angle_alpha   90.00
_cell.angle_beta   90.00
_cell.angle_gamma   90.00
#
_symmetry.space_group_name_H-M   'P 1'
#
loop_
_entity.id
_entity.type
_entity.pdbx_description
1 polymer ?
#
loop_
_entity_poly.entity_id
_entity_poly.type
_entity_poly.pdbx_seq_one_letter_code
_entity_poly.pdbx_strand_id
1 'polypeptide(L)' 'MNEKNPACPECKSNKVSWIFWGYPGDMDWYLKAIDDKEIVPGGCCISDDDPEWECNECGNQWGKRKDD' A
#
# COMPACT_ATOMS: atom_id res chain seq x y z
N MET A 1 2.42 17.60 11.05
CA MET A 1 3.04 16.45 10.36
C MET A 1 2.33 15.22 10.92
N ASN A 2 1.28 14.76 10.24
CA ASN A 2 0.31 13.82 10.83
C ASN A 2 0.86 12.38 10.88
N GLU A 3 0.65 11.76 12.04
CA GLU A 3 1.22 10.51 12.54
C GLU A 3 0.65 9.22 11.90
N LYS A 4 0.56 9.09 10.57
CA LYS A 4 -0.21 7.97 9.97
C LYS A 4 0.46 7.09 8.91
N ASN A 5 1.71 7.33 8.53
CA ASN A 5 2.43 6.38 7.66
C ASN A 5 3.61 5.77 8.43
N PRO A 6 3.64 4.44 8.64
CA PRO A 6 4.75 3.79 9.32
C PRO A 6 6.01 3.92 8.46
N ALA A 7 7.15 4.21 9.09
CA ALA A 7 8.44 4.06 8.42
C ALA A 7 8.70 2.58 8.13
N CYS A 8 9.41 2.29 7.04
CA CYS A 8 9.74 0.92 6.67
C CYS A 8 10.58 0.26 7.78
N PRO A 9 10.19 -0.93 8.29
CA PRO A 9 10.96 -1.61 9.33
C PRO A 9 12.34 -2.08 8.85
N GLU A 10 12.50 -2.36 7.54
CA GLU A 10 13.75 -2.87 6.97
C GLU A 10 14.75 -1.75 6.67
N CYS A 11 14.35 -0.74 5.89
CA CYS A 11 15.28 0.30 5.42
C CYS A 11 15.10 1.66 6.13
N LYS A 12 14.12 1.78 7.03
CA LYS A 12 13.77 3.02 7.76
C LYS A 12 13.36 4.19 6.86
N SER A 13 13.03 3.91 5.60
CA SER A 13 12.50 4.93 4.69
C SER A 13 11.10 5.35 5.10
N ASN A 14 10.80 6.63 4.92
CA ASN A 14 9.45 7.19 5.08
C ASN A 14 8.66 7.14 3.77
N LYS A 15 9.23 6.63 2.68
CA LYS A 15 8.56 6.48 1.37
C LYS A 15 7.79 5.17 1.33
N VAL A 16 6.63 5.18 1.94
CA VAL A 16 5.76 4.01 2.08
C VAL A 16 4.39 4.31 1.49
N SER A 17 3.89 3.39 0.69
CA SER A 17 2.59 3.48 0.00
C SER A 17 1.67 2.36 0.49
N TRP A 18 0.36 2.56 0.37
CA TRP A 18 -0.63 1.55 0.74
C TRP A 18 -0.74 0.51 -0.35
N ILE A 19 -0.94 -0.75 0.00
CA ILE A 19 -1.18 -1.78 -0.99
C ILE A 19 -2.69 -1.86 -1.24
N PHE A 20 -3.11 -1.59 -2.48
CA PHE A 20 -4.49 -1.76 -2.91
C PHE A 20 -4.70 -3.19 -3.39
N TRP A 21 -5.59 -3.91 -2.71
CA TRP A 21 -5.98 -5.27 -3.03
C TRP A 21 -7.41 -5.32 -3.55
N GLY A 22 -7.64 -6.20 -4.52
CA GLY A 22 -8.94 -6.40 -5.16
C GLY A 22 -9.12 -5.61 -6.44
N TYR A 23 -10.36 -5.56 -6.90
CA TYR A 23 -10.73 -4.87 -8.12
C TYR A 23 -11.25 -3.45 -7.79
N PRO A 24 -10.62 -2.39 -8.32
CA PRO A 24 -11.09 -1.03 -8.08
C PRO A 24 -12.44 -0.79 -8.77
N GLY A 25 -13.37 -0.18 -8.04
CA GLY A 25 -14.66 0.25 -8.63
C GLY A 25 -14.50 1.42 -9.61
N ASP A 26 -13.46 2.23 -9.42
CA ASP A 26 -13.12 3.39 -10.26
C ASP A 26 -11.67 3.25 -10.75
N MET A 27 -11.52 2.93 -12.04
CA MET A 27 -10.21 2.70 -12.67
C MET A 27 -9.42 4.00 -12.86
N ASP A 28 -10.09 5.13 -13.09
CA ASP A 28 -9.43 6.43 -13.29
C ASP A 28 -8.81 6.92 -11.98
N TRP A 29 -9.54 6.81 -10.87
CA TRP A 29 -8.99 7.06 -9.54
C TRP A 29 -7.82 6.12 -9.24
N TYR A 30 -7.96 4.83 -9.53
CA TYR A 30 -6.93 3.83 -9.25
C TYR A 30 -5.62 4.12 -9.99
N LEU A 31 -5.68 4.39 -11.29
CA LEU A 31 -4.50 4.74 -12.07
C LEU A 31 -3.86 6.05 -11.59
N LYS A 32 -4.67 7.03 -11.21
CA LYS A 32 -4.18 8.29 -10.65
C LYS A 32 -3.49 8.10 -9.29
N ALA A 33 -4.05 7.29 -8.41
CA ALA A 33 -3.48 7.00 -7.10
C ALA A 33 -2.16 6.21 -7.20
N ILE A 34 -2.01 5.38 -8.23
CA ILE A 34 -0.72 4.73 -8.55
C ILE A 34 0.30 5.78 -9.04
N ASP A 35 -0.10 6.68 -9.93
CA ASP A 35 0.78 7.75 -10.45
C ASP A 35 1.27 8.69 -9.35
N ASP A 36 0.37 9.07 -8.43
CA ASP A 36 0.69 9.90 -7.26
C ASP A 36 1.48 9.14 -6.18
N LYS A 37 1.68 7.82 -6.36
CA LYS A 37 2.32 6.90 -5.41
C LYS A 37 1.62 6.84 -4.06
N GLU A 38 0.33 7.11 -4.03
CA GLU A 38 -0.50 6.89 -2.85
C GLU A 38 -0.71 5.39 -2.61
N ILE A 39 -0.89 4.62 -3.69
CA ILE A 39 -1.11 3.17 -3.65
C ILE A 39 -0.15 2.37 -4.51
N VAL A 40 0.02 1.09 -4.16
CA VAL A 40 0.69 0.05 -4.94
C VAL A 40 -0.32 -1.04 -5.30
N PRO A 41 -0.33 -1.56 -6.54
CA PRO A 41 -1.13 -2.72 -6.91
C PRO A 41 -0.66 -4.00 -6.19
N GLY A 42 -1.45 -4.51 -5.24
CA GLY A 42 -1.14 -5.77 -4.55
C GLY A 42 -1.55 -7.01 -5.34
N GLY A 43 -2.72 -6.95 -5.98
CA GLY A 43 -3.29 -8.07 -6.73
C GLY A 43 -4.81 -8.12 -6.59
N CYS A 44 -5.47 -8.95 -7.38
CA CYS A 44 -6.93 -9.08 -7.36
C CYS A 44 -7.44 -10.06 -6.29
N CYS A 45 -6.59 -10.94 -5.79
CA CYS A 45 -6.93 -11.93 -4.77
C CYS A 45 -6.73 -11.32 -3.39
N ILE A 46 -7.82 -11.17 -2.64
CA ILE A 46 -7.78 -10.72 -1.26
C ILE A 46 -7.74 -11.94 -0.34
N SER A 47 -6.76 -11.97 0.56
CA SER A 47 -6.57 -12.96 1.62
C SER A 47 -6.46 -12.27 2.98
N ASP A 48 -6.63 -13.04 4.05
CA ASP A 48 -6.58 -12.51 5.42
C ASP A 48 -5.17 -12.02 5.82
N ASP A 49 -4.12 -12.50 5.15
CA ASP A 49 -2.71 -12.19 5.47
C ASP A 49 -2.10 -11.15 4.51
N ASP A 50 -2.95 -10.43 3.77
CA ASP A 50 -2.44 -9.46 2.80
C ASP A 50 -1.75 -8.28 3.49
N PRO A 51 -0.54 -7.91 3.05
CA PRO A 51 0.17 -6.75 3.58
C PRO A 51 -0.58 -5.46 3.24
N GLU A 52 -0.56 -4.52 4.19
CA GLU A 52 -1.21 -3.21 4.06
C GLU A 52 -0.29 -2.16 3.44
N TRP A 53 1.03 -2.32 3.60
CA TRP A 53 2.03 -1.32 3.24
C TRP A 53 3.16 -1.91 2.41
N GLU A 54 3.65 -1.14 1.45
CA GLU A 54 4.87 -1.44 0.69
C GLU A 54 5.86 -0.27 0.77
N CYS A 55 7.14 -0.57 0.97
CA CYS A 55 8.20 0.42 0.87
C CYS A 55 8.61 0.63 -0.58
N ASN A 56 8.56 1.87 -1.05
CA ASN A 56 8.98 2.26 -2.40
C ASN A 56 10.50 2.17 -2.63
N GLU A 57 11.31 2.03 -1.57
CA GLU A 57 12.77 1.98 -1.70
C GLU A 57 13.34 0.57 -1.66
N CYS A 58 12.78 -0.33 -0.83
CA CYS A 58 13.28 -1.69 -0.71
C CYS A 58 12.26 -2.77 -1.13
N GLY A 59 11.01 -2.41 -1.40
CA GLY A 59 9.94 -3.36 -1.74
C GLY A 59 9.46 -4.22 -0.58
N ASN A 60 9.89 -3.94 0.65
CA ASN A 60 9.39 -4.67 1.82
C ASN A 60 7.88 -4.44 1.96
N GLN A 61 7.13 -5.51 2.23
CA GLN A 61 5.69 -5.46 2.44
C GLN A 61 5.39 -5.85 3.89
N TRP A 62 4.51 -5.10 4.58
CA TRP A 62 4.18 -5.37 5.97
C TRP A 62 2.82 -4.79 6.40
N GLY A 63 2.46 -5.07 7.64
CA GLY A 63 1.16 -4.74 8.19
C GLY A 63 0.13 -5.80 7.81
N LYS A 64 -1.03 -5.73 8.45
CA LYS A 64 -2.17 -6.59 8.13
C LYS A 64 -3.30 -5.66 7.71
N ARG A 65 -3.86 -5.87 6.52
CA ARG A 65 -5.02 -5.12 6.07
C ARG A 65 -6.12 -5.22 7.13
N LYS A 66 -6.67 -4.08 7.55
CA LYS A 66 -7.88 -4.06 8.36
C LYS A 66 -9.10 -4.12 7.43
N ASP A 67 -9.84 -5.21 7.52
CA ASP A 67 -11.18 -5.32 6.94
C ASP A 67 -12.12 -4.52 7.88
N ASP A 68 -12.55 -3.33 7.46
CA ASP A 68 -13.62 -2.54 8.12
C ASP A 68 -14.86 -2.54 7.22
#